data_AF-A0A351SJH3-F1
#
_entry.id   AF-A0A351SJH3-F1
#
_cell.length_a   1.000
_cell.length_b   1.000
_cell.length_c   1.000
_cell.angle_alpha   90.00
_cell.angle_beta   90.00
_cell.angle_gamma   90.00
#
_symmetry.space_group_name_H-M   'P 1'
#
loop_
_entity.id
_entity.type
_entity.pdbx_description
1 polymer ?
#
loop_
_entity_poly.entity_id
_entity_poly.type
_entity_poly.pdbx_seq_one_letter_code
_entity_poly.pdbx_strand_id
1 'polypeptide(L)'
;MASTTVDRFNVAPEEGIKAPCRMATTANITLSGLQTIDTIVGAVDDRVLVKSQTDAAENGIYLMRAEAWVRAPDWNDNTDVLNGVLVAVAEGVANATNEFMVSFSGSFAIDTTAVTFINRTGLSTSEIDSRAVRYFDTLALLDAETDLSVGERVSLAGRFAAGDDGANTYKIVAAGTGTHDNGRYIDLAGSGLQAFGLFPDGEYRAKQWGVTADGSTDDTTNFKAFITYLETNGLLGKLPVGDTRLTSTVNITNPMSLVGVYPQPYIGAIGTRGKGSWLFFDHSDVGLNIDGPLVMGSVFLDKFGTCRTQPTPTGGWTPNAHDFDIVFDNTDLVIGDIMLYNPTKGIKGDNGNAGRLTINTLRGQPLQVGIELDKQYDAPNIGMIHFWPFWKDDSNVHAYTLNNLD
;
A
#
# COMPACT_ATOMS: atom_id res chain seq x y z
N MET A 1 -13.67 -51.97 -12.82
CA MET A 1 -12.57 -51.76 -11.86
C MET A 1 -13.11 -50.88 -10.74
N ALA A 2 -12.65 -51.15 -9.51
CA ALA A 2 -13.05 -50.59 -8.21
C ALA A 2 -14.44 -50.99 -7.69
N SER A 3 -14.39 -51.93 -6.74
CA SER A 3 -15.46 -52.41 -5.85
C SER A 3 -15.81 -51.32 -4.83
N THR A 4 -17.08 -50.95 -4.71
CA THR A 4 -17.60 -50.34 -3.47
C THR A 4 -17.85 -51.48 -2.49
N THR A 5 -16.94 -51.66 -1.53
CA THR A 5 -17.07 -52.67 -0.48
C THR A 5 -18.35 -52.45 0.33
N VAL A 6 -19.18 -53.48 0.44
CA VAL A 6 -20.24 -53.56 1.47
C VAL A 6 -19.53 -53.79 2.81
N ASP A 7 -19.85 -52.95 3.78
CA ASP A 7 -19.34 -53.08 5.14
C ASP A 7 -19.71 -54.41 5.78
N ARG A 8 -18.76 -54.91 6.56
CA ARG A 8 -18.86 -56.17 7.29
C ARG A 8 -19.68 -56.05 8.58
N PHE A 9 -20.04 -54.85 9.01
CA PHE A 9 -20.75 -54.61 10.27
C PHE A 9 -22.23 -54.27 10.10
N ASN A 10 -22.72 -54.03 8.88
CA ASN A 10 -24.15 -53.83 8.60
C ASN A 10 -24.74 -52.67 9.43
N VAL A 11 -23.95 -51.60 9.59
CA VAL A 11 -24.34 -50.34 10.23
C VAL A 11 -23.83 -49.19 9.37
N ALA A 12 -24.63 -48.76 8.39
CA ALA A 12 -24.43 -47.47 7.72
C ALA A 12 -24.70 -46.34 8.74
N PRO A 13 -23.98 -45.20 8.72
CA PRO A 13 -23.47 -44.50 7.54
C PRO A 13 -21.95 -44.30 7.58
N GLU A 14 -21.22 -44.93 6.67
CA GLU A 14 -19.76 -44.94 6.71
C GLU A 14 -19.09 -43.83 5.88
N GLU A 15 -19.87 -43.04 5.15
CA GLU A 15 -19.31 -42.11 4.18
C GLU A 15 -19.59 -40.67 4.57
N GLY A 16 -18.55 -39.98 5.05
CA GLY A 16 -18.56 -38.52 5.16
C GLY A 16 -18.75 -37.82 3.80
N ILE A 17 -18.50 -38.53 2.70
CA ILE A 17 -18.77 -38.10 1.33
C ILE A 17 -19.30 -39.28 0.50
N LYS A 18 -20.48 -39.10 -0.11
CA LYS A 18 -21.12 -40.12 -0.96
C LYS A 18 -20.43 -40.25 -2.31
N ALA A 19 -20.63 -41.39 -2.96
CA ALA A 19 -20.27 -41.58 -4.36
C ALA A 19 -20.87 -40.46 -5.23
N PRO A 20 -20.07 -39.86 -6.15
CA PRO A 20 -20.46 -38.68 -6.90
C PRO A 20 -21.71 -38.93 -7.74
N CYS A 21 -22.54 -37.89 -7.86
CA CYS A 21 -23.64 -37.87 -8.82
C CYS A 21 -23.11 -37.36 -10.16
N ARG A 22 -23.67 -37.89 -11.25
CA ARG A 22 -23.31 -37.42 -12.59
C ARG A 22 -23.83 -36.01 -12.82
N MET A 23 -25.07 -35.72 -12.43
CA MET A 23 -25.73 -34.43 -12.61
C MET A 23 -26.61 -34.08 -11.41
N ALA A 24 -27.05 -32.82 -11.30
CA ALA A 24 -27.94 -32.37 -10.23
C ALA A 24 -29.10 -31.51 -10.75
N THR A 25 -30.24 -31.61 -10.10
CA THR A 25 -31.44 -30.84 -10.48
C THR A 25 -31.25 -29.34 -10.26
N THR A 26 -31.68 -28.52 -11.22
CA THR A 26 -31.71 -27.06 -11.13
C THR A 26 -33.08 -26.49 -10.77
N ALA A 27 -34.13 -27.31 -10.84
CA ALA A 27 -35.51 -26.98 -10.51
C ALA A 27 -36.26 -28.26 -10.08
N ASN A 28 -37.53 -28.10 -9.69
CA ASN A 28 -38.41 -29.22 -9.39
C ASN A 28 -38.65 -30.08 -10.63
N ILE A 29 -38.57 -31.40 -10.49
CA ILE A 29 -38.79 -32.35 -11.60
C ILE A 29 -39.81 -33.40 -11.21
N THR A 30 -40.31 -34.13 -12.21
CA THR A 30 -41.02 -35.41 -11.97
C THR A 30 -39.98 -36.50 -11.81
N LEU A 31 -40.07 -37.34 -10.77
CA LEU A 31 -39.12 -38.44 -10.53
C LEU A 31 -39.46 -39.68 -11.36
N SER A 32 -39.59 -39.50 -12.67
CA SER A 32 -39.82 -40.57 -13.64
C SER A 32 -39.35 -40.21 -15.04
N GLY A 33 -39.12 -41.21 -15.89
CA GLY A 33 -38.69 -41.01 -17.27
C GLY A 33 -37.22 -40.58 -17.41
N LEU A 34 -36.63 -40.85 -18.58
CA LEU A 34 -35.29 -40.35 -18.89
C LEU A 34 -35.38 -38.86 -19.20
N GLN A 35 -34.55 -38.06 -18.53
CA GLN A 35 -34.61 -36.60 -18.57
C GLN A 35 -33.26 -35.99 -18.90
N THR A 36 -33.30 -34.79 -19.49
CA THR A 36 -32.12 -33.93 -19.62
C THR A 36 -32.10 -32.96 -18.44
N ILE A 37 -31.04 -32.99 -17.63
CA ILE A 37 -30.92 -32.21 -16.41
C ILE A 37 -29.61 -31.44 -16.45
N ASP A 38 -29.67 -30.14 -16.17
CA ASP A 38 -28.49 -29.27 -16.22
C ASP A 38 -27.72 -29.39 -17.56
N THR A 39 -28.49 -29.47 -18.66
CA THR A 39 -28.02 -29.70 -20.05
C THR A 39 -27.42 -31.07 -20.35
N ILE A 40 -27.37 -31.98 -19.37
CA ILE A 40 -26.86 -33.34 -19.53
C ILE A 40 -27.99 -34.30 -19.87
N VAL A 41 -27.87 -35.00 -20.99
CA VAL A 41 -28.81 -36.07 -21.38
C VAL A 41 -28.61 -37.27 -20.47
N GLY A 42 -29.65 -37.62 -19.71
CA GLY A 42 -29.61 -38.74 -18.78
C GLY A 42 -29.91 -40.09 -19.42
N ALA A 43 -29.28 -41.13 -18.86
CA ALA A 43 -29.47 -42.52 -19.20
C ALA A 43 -29.99 -43.33 -18.00
N VAL A 44 -30.46 -44.55 -18.27
CA VAL A 44 -30.83 -45.50 -17.22
C VAL A 44 -29.63 -45.73 -16.30
N ASP A 45 -29.85 -45.76 -14.97
CA ASP A 45 -28.83 -45.91 -13.92
C ASP A 45 -27.93 -44.69 -13.66
N ASP A 46 -28.12 -43.57 -14.35
CA ASP A 46 -27.38 -42.37 -14.01
C ASP A 46 -27.74 -41.89 -12.59
N ARG A 47 -26.70 -41.63 -11.78
CA ARG A 47 -26.84 -41.04 -10.44
C ARG A 47 -27.14 -39.55 -10.54
N VAL A 48 -28.30 -39.15 -10.05
CA VAL A 48 -28.77 -37.77 -10.08
C VAL A 48 -28.91 -37.28 -8.63
N LEU A 49 -28.27 -36.15 -8.33
CA LEU A 49 -28.52 -35.41 -7.10
C LEU A 49 -29.81 -34.60 -7.27
N VAL A 50 -30.89 -35.09 -6.66
CA VAL A 50 -32.19 -34.40 -6.61
C VAL A 50 -32.20 -33.48 -5.40
N LYS A 51 -32.00 -32.20 -5.64
CA LYS A 51 -31.83 -31.17 -4.60
C LYS A 51 -32.84 -30.02 -4.66
N SER A 52 -33.80 -30.09 -5.58
CA SER A 52 -34.69 -28.96 -5.90
C SER A 52 -36.16 -29.35 -6.01
N GLN A 53 -36.58 -30.40 -5.30
CA GLN A 53 -38.00 -30.74 -5.18
C GLN A 53 -38.76 -29.69 -4.35
N THR A 54 -40.03 -29.54 -4.66
CA THR A 54 -40.97 -28.69 -3.90
C THR A 54 -41.24 -29.30 -2.52
N ASP A 55 -41.40 -30.63 -2.45
CA ASP A 55 -41.32 -31.35 -1.19
C ASP A 55 -39.86 -31.76 -0.92
N ALA A 56 -39.25 -31.11 0.06
CA ALA A 56 -37.85 -31.36 0.41
C ALA A 56 -37.61 -32.77 0.99
N ALA A 57 -38.64 -33.52 1.39
CA ALA A 57 -38.48 -34.92 1.80
C ALA A 57 -38.14 -35.84 0.61
N GLU A 58 -38.52 -35.44 -0.61
CA GLU A 58 -38.18 -36.16 -1.83
C GLU A 58 -36.73 -35.90 -2.28
N ASN A 59 -36.05 -34.89 -1.73
CA ASN A 59 -34.65 -34.63 -2.06
C ASN A 59 -33.75 -35.82 -1.65
N GLY A 60 -32.68 -36.06 -2.41
CA GLY A 60 -31.74 -37.14 -2.19
C GLY A 60 -31.01 -37.56 -3.45
N ILE A 61 -30.41 -38.75 -3.42
CA ILE A 61 -29.72 -39.32 -4.59
C ILE A 61 -30.61 -40.38 -5.22
N TYR A 62 -30.81 -40.27 -6.53
CA TYR A 62 -31.65 -41.18 -7.31
C TYR A 62 -30.88 -41.79 -8.47
N LEU A 63 -31.32 -42.98 -8.87
CA LEU A 63 -30.96 -43.61 -10.14
C LEU A 63 -32.07 -43.31 -11.16
N MET A 64 -31.70 -42.69 -12.27
CA MET A 64 -32.63 -42.36 -13.34
C MET A 64 -33.20 -43.62 -14.00
N ARG A 65 -34.50 -43.62 -14.27
CA ARG A 65 -35.26 -44.74 -14.88
C ARG A 65 -36.24 -44.25 -15.94
N ALA A 66 -36.61 -45.14 -16.87
CA ALA A 66 -37.69 -44.88 -17.82
C ALA A 66 -39.07 -44.85 -17.15
N GLU A 67 -39.23 -45.62 -16.07
CA GLU A 67 -40.40 -45.60 -15.19
C GLU A 67 -40.15 -44.65 -14.00
N ALA A 68 -40.76 -44.93 -12.84
CA ALA A 68 -40.44 -44.23 -11.61
C ALA A 68 -38.96 -44.39 -11.27
N TRP A 69 -38.31 -43.29 -10.91
CA TRP A 69 -36.93 -43.33 -10.44
C TRP A 69 -36.88 -44.01 -9.08
N VAL A 70 -35.72 -44.59 -8.80
CA VAL A 70 -35.48 -45.27 -7.53
C VAL A 70 -34.40 -44.51 -6.77
N ARG A 71 -34.54 -44.42 -5.45
CA ARG A 71 -33.45 -43.90 -4.61
C ARG A 71 -32.22 -44.78 -4.76
N ALA A 72 -31.04 -44.16 -4.73
CA ALA A 72 -29.80 -44.89 -4.85
C ALA A 72 -29.57 -45.79 -3.61
N PRO A 73 -28.84 -46.91 -3.74
CA PRO A 73 -28.62 -47.85 -2.64
C PRO A 73 -27.91 -47.28 -1.40
N ASP A 74 -27.30 -46.10 -1.52
CA ASP A 74 -26.63 -45.35 -0.46
C ASP A 74 -27.45 -44.15 0.05
N TRP A 75 -28.74 -44.12 -0.31
CA TRP A 75 -29.75 -43.14 0.09
C TRP A 75 -31.15 -43.78 0.10
N ASN A 76 -31.30 -45.03 0.53
CA ASN A 76 -32.58 -45.72 0.55
C ASN A 76 -32.97 -46.30 1.91
N ASP A 77 -32.13 -46.15 2.93
CA ASP A 77 -32.40 -46.52 4.31
C ASP A 77 -32.24 -45.33 5.27
N ASN A 78 -32.93 -45.39 6.42
CA ASN A 78 -32.87 -44.34 7.46
C ASN A 78 -31.47 -44.18 8.06
N THR A 79 -30.60 -45.19 7.92
CA THR A 79 -29.24 -45.19 8.44
C THR A 79 -28.20 -44.71 7.44
N ASP A 80 -28.58 -44.44 6.18
CA ASP A 80 -27.63 -44.10 5.13
C ASP A 80 -27.08 -42.67 5.23
N VAL A 81 -27.81 -41.74 5.84
CA VAL A 81 -27.52 -40.31 5.75
C VAL A 81 -27.47 -39.69 7.15
N LEU A 82 -26.36 -39.03 7.45
CA LEU A 82 -26.25 -38.10 8.57
C LEU A 82 -26.21 -36.65 8.07
N ASN A 83 -26.58 -35.72 8.95
CA ASN A 83 -26.40 -34.31 8.69
C ASN A 83 -24.90 -34.00 8.54
N GLY A 84 -24.54 -33.25 7.50
CA GLY A 84 -23.15 -32.91 7.17
C GLY A 84 -22.49 -33.82 6.13
N VAL A 85 -23.14 -34.89 5.67
CA VAL A 85 -22.63 -35.72 4.55
C VAL A 85 -22.44 -34.87 3.30
N LEU A 86 -21.37 -35.13 2.53
CA LEU A 86 -21.05 -34.42 1.30
C LEU A 86 -21.46 -35.22 0.06
N VAL A 87 -21.88 -34.55 -1.01
CA VAL A 87 -22.19 -35.14 -2.31
C VAL A 87 -21.61 -34.27 -3.44
N ALA A 88 -20.68 -34.82 -4.21
CA ALA A 88 -20.08 -34.14 -5.36
C ALA A 88 -20.89 -34.38 -6.66
N VAL A 89 -20.84 -33.41 -7.58
CA VAL A 89 -21.51 -33.48 -8.90
C VAL A 89 -20.48 -33.35 -10.02
N ALA A 90 -20.46 -34.31 -10.94
CA ALA A 90 -19.40 -34.44 -11.94
C ALA A 90 -19.64 -33.63 -13.23
N GLU A 91 -20.88 -33.53 -13.70
CA GLU A 91 -21.27 -32.93 -14.98
C GLU A 91 -22.45 -31.95 -14.81
N GLY A 92 -22.63 -31.08 -15.82
CA GLY A 92 -23.64 -30.03 -15.83
C GLY A 92 -23.05 -28.65 -16.15
N VAL A 93 -23.89 -27.69 -16.49
CA VAL A 93 -23.45 -26.30 -16.70
C VAL A 93 -23.49 -25.53 -15.38
N ALA A 94 -24.54 -25.70 -14.59
CA ALA A 94 -24.74 -24.99 -13.33
C ALA A 94 -24.11 -25.71 -12.12
N ASN A 95 -24.06 -27.04 -12.13
CA ASN A 95 -23.68 -27.83 -10.95
C ASN A 95 -22.41 -28.68 -11.11
N ALA A 96 -21.76 -28.73 -12.27
CA ALA A 96 -20.50 -29.45 -12.41
C ALA A 96 -19.46 -28.93 -11.42
N THR A 97 -18.65 -29.83 -10.86
CA THR A 97 -17.56 -29.54 -9.89
C THR A 97 -18.03 -28.98 -8.55
N ASN A 98 -19.34 -28.85 -8.32
CA ASN A 98 -19.88 -28.45 -7.02
C ASN A 98 -19.95 -29.64 -6.05
N GLU A 99 -19.73 -29.35 -4.77
CA GLU A 99 -19.91 -30.25 -3.64
C GLU A 99 -21.02 -29.70 -2.76
N PHE A 100 -21.99 -30.55 -2.41
CA PHE A 100 -23.13 -30.16 -1.60
C PHE A 100 -23.09 -30.86 -0.25
N MET A 101 -23.22 -30.09 0.82
CA MET A 101 -23.38 -30.61 2.17
C MET A 101 -24.86 -30.77 2.50
N VAL A 102 -25.21 -31.96 2.97
CA VAL A 102 -26.54 -32.32 3.43
C VAL A 102 -26.86 -31.58 4.73
N SER A 103 -28.05 -30.99 4.81
CA SER A 103 -28.54 -30.32 6.01
C SER A 103 -30.00 -30.66 6.29
N PHE A 104 -30.26 -31.17 7.50
CA PHE A 104 -31.58 -31.44 8.08
C PHE A 104 -31.48 -31.47 9.61
N SER A 105 -32.61 -31.41 10.32
CA SER A 105 -32.67 -31.48 11.79
C SER A 105 -33.12 -32.86 12.28
N GLY A 106 -32.51 -33.35 13.37
CA GLY A 106 -32.88 -34.62 13.98
C GLY A 106 -32.30 -35.83 13.24
N SER A 107 -33.04 -36.95 13.26
CA SER A 107 -32.66 -38.18 12.55
C SER A 107 -33.21 -38.19 11.13
N PHE A 108 -32.47 -38.80 10.21
CA PHE A 108 -32.95 -39.03 8.85
C PHE A 108 -34.00 -40.14 8.84
N ALA A 109 -35.12 -39.89 8.16
CA ALA A 109 -36.13 -40.88 7.85
C ALA A 109 -36.51 -40.73 6.38
N ILE A 110 -36.46 -41.84 5.63
CA ILE A 110 -36.72 -41.87 4.21
C ILE A 110 -38.12 -41.33 3.91
N ASP A 111 -38.22 -40.51 2.86
CA ASP A 111 -39.46 -39.89 2.38
C ASP A 111 -40.24 -39.07 3.43
N THR A 112 -39.61 -38.74 4.56
CA THR A 112 -40.23 -38.01 5.68
C THR A 112 -39.41 -36.80 6.10
N THR A 113 -38.09 -36.98 6.25
CA THR A 113 -37.21 -35.90 6.68
C THR A 113 -36.92 -34.97 5.51
N ALA A 114 -37.30 -33.70 5.63
CA ALA A 114 -36.95 -32.66 4.66
C ALA A 114 -35.44 -32.44 4.61
N VAL A 115 -34.83 -32.63 3.43
CA VAL A 115 -33.38 -32.48 3.21
C VAL A 115 -33.10 -31.26 2.34
N THR A 116 -32.15 -30.44 2.79
CA THR A 116 -31.58 -29.34 2.01
C THR A 116 -30.12 -29.61 1.67
N PHE A 117 -29.65 -29.09 0.54
CA PHE A 117 -28.28 -29.23 0.05
C PHE A 117 -27.60 -27.86 -0.04
N ILE A 118 -26.58 -27.66 0.77
CA ILE A 118 -25.81 -26.40 0.84
C ILE A 118 -24.58 -26.54 -0.06
N ASN A 119 -24.44 -25.70 -1.08
CA ASN A 119 -23.23 -25.70 -1.92
C ASN A 119 -22.01 -25.26 -1.07
N ARG A 120 -20.94 -26.04 -1.13
CA ARG A 120 -19.67 -25.83 -0.41
C ARG A 120 -18.50 -25.49 -1.34
N THR A 121 -18.71 -25.49 -2.65
CA THR A 121 -17.67 -25.15 -3.61
C THR A 121 -17.57 -23.64 -3.77
N GLY A 122 -16.39 -23.10 -3.43
CA GLY A 122 -16.09 -21.67 -3.45
C GLY A 122 -16.28 -20.99 -2.09
N LEU A 123 -15.46 -19.97 -1.83
CA LEU A 123 -15.77 -18.98 -0.81
C LEU A 123 -16.96 -18.16 -1.32
N SER A 124 -17.92 -17.82 -0.46
CA SER A 124 -18.97 -16.87 -0.85
C SER A 124 -18.36 -15.55 -1.31
N THR A 125 -19.04 -14.82 -2.19
CA THR A 125 -18.62 -13.45 -2.56
C THR A 125 -18.42 -12.57 -1.34
N SER A 126 -19.25 -12.70 -0.30
CA SER A 126 -19.05 -12.00 0.98
C SER A 126 -17.80 -12.42 1.76
N GLU A 127 -17.38 -13.69 1.68
CA GLU A 127 -16.14 -14.18 2.31
C GLU A 127 -14.90 -13.81 1.48
N ILE A 128 -15.07 -13.62 0.17
CA ILE A 128 -14.06 -12.99 -0.69
C ILE A 128 -13.98 -11.51 -0.37
N ASP A 129 -15.08 -10.75 -0.38
CA ASP A 129 -15.09 -9.29 -0.18
C ASP A 129 -14.64 -8.86 1.23
N SER A 130 -14.89 -9.67 2.26
CA SER A 130 -14.40 -9.40 3.63
C SER A 130 -12.91 -9.75 3.84
N ARG A 131 -12.28 -10.49 2.91
CA ARG A 131 -10.86 -10.90 2.98
C ARG A 131 -10.02 -10.40 1.82
N ALA A 132 -10.64 -9.92 0.74
CA ALA A 132 -10.00 -9.41 -0.46
C ALA A 132 -9.65 -7.94 -0.23
N VAL A 133 -8.36 -7.65 -0.34
CA VAL A 133 -7.92 -6.26 -0.50
C VAL A 133 -8.24 -5.88 -1.93
N ARG A 134 -9.04 -4.82 -2.15
CA ARG A 134 -9.23 -4.26 -3.50
C ARG A 134 -7.95 -3.52 -3.92
N TYR A 135 -7.54 -3.70 -5.16
CA TYR A 135 -6.28 -3.15 -5.68
C TYR A 135 -6.55 -2.05 -6.69
N PHE A 136 -5.81 -0.94 -6.56
CA PHE A 136 -5.84 0.20 -7.46
C PHE A 136 -4.40 0.56 -7.86
N ASP A 137 -4.19 0.97 -9.10
CA ASP A 137 -2.85 1.35 -9.56
C ASP A 137 -2.38 2.68 -8.94
N THR A 138 -3.31 3.60 -8.69
CA THR A 138 -3.04 4.97 -8.25
C THR A 138 -4.11 5.47 -7.28
N LEU A 139 -3.81 6.54 -6.54
CA LEU A 139 -4.83 7.18 -5.71
C LEU A 139 -5.98 7.74 -6.55
N ALA A 140 -5.71 8.27 -7.75
CA ALA A 140 -6.75 8.86 -8.60
C ALA A 140 -7.82 7.83 -9.00
N LEU A 141 -7.43 6.56 -9.19
CA LEU A 141 -8.39 5.48 -9.43
C LEU A 141 -9.21 5.16 -8.17
N LEU A 142 -8.56 5.05 -7.01
CA LEU A 142 -9.27 4.84 -5.74
C LEU A 142 -10.25 5.98 -5.42
N ASP A 143 -9.84 7.23 -5.65
CA ASP A 143 -10.65 8.42 -5.39
C ASP A 143 -11.89 8.52 -6.29
N ALA A 144 -11.84 7.91 -7.47
CA ALA A 144 -12.97 7.85 -8.40
C ALA A 144 -14.03 6.79 -8.02
N GLU A 145 -13.71 5.87 -7.11
CA GLU A 145 -14.64 4.81 -6.71
C GLU A 145 -15.80 5.34 -5.87
N THR A 146 -17.01 4.94 -6.24
CA THR A 146 -18.24 5.38 -5.57
C THR A 146 -18.85 4.34 -4.63
N ASP A 147 -18.39 3.09 -4.68
CA ASP A 147 -19.01 1.94 -4.00
C ASP A 147 -18.17 1.38 -2.82
N LEU A 148 -17.23 2.18 -2.32
CA LEU A 148 -16.42 1.82 -1.15
C LEU A 148 -17.27 1.74 0.12
N SER A 149 -16.92 0.82 1.01
CA SER A 149 -17.61 0.63 2.30
C SER A 149 -16.69 0.80 3.51
N VAL A 150 -17.20 1.36 4.60
CA VAL A 150 -16.44 1.47 5.86
C VAL A 150 -16.02 0.09 6.35
N GLY A 151 -14.73 -0.06 6.68
CA GLY A 151 -14.13 -1.31 7.11
C GLY A 151 -13.39 -2.07 6.00
N GLU A 152 -13.64 -1.73 4.74
CA GLU A 152 -12.96 -2.29 3.57
C GLU A 152 -11.45 -1.99 3.62
N ARG A 153 -10.65 -2.89 3.04
CA ARG A 153 -9.22 -2.67 2.84
C ARG A 153 -8.93 -2.51 1.36
N VAL A 154 -8.20 -1.46 1.02
CA VAL A 154 -7.77 -1.15 -0.34
C VAL A 154 -6.26 -1.00 -0.39
N SER A 155 -5.65 -1.32 -1.51
CA SER A 155 -4.20 -1.20 -1.73
C SER A 155 -3.93 -0.40 -2.99
N LEU A 156 -2.98 0.52 -2.89
CA LEU A 156 -2.41 1.25 -4.01
C LEU A 156 -1.10 0.61 -4.44
N ALA A 157 -0.93 0.37 -5.74
CA ALA A 157 0.35 -0.04 -6.33
C ALA A 157 1.36 1.13 -6.40
N GLY A 158 0.86 2.37 -6.34
CA GLY A 158 1.64 3.60 -6.25
C GLY A 158 0.73 4.81 -6.01
N ARG A 159 1.31 5.98 -5.80
CA ARG A 159 0.55 7.23 -5.58
C ARG A 159 0.01 7.78 -6.90
N PHE A 160 0.90 8.00 -7.86
CA PHE A 160 0.63 8.65 -9.15
C PHE A 160 0.70 7.66 -10.32
N ALA A 161 1.52 6.63 -10.20
CA ALA A 161 1.64 5.54 -11.17
C ALA A 161 1.93 4.23 -10.44
N ALA A 162 1.45 3.11 -10.99
CA ALA A 162 1.76 1.79 -10.43
C ALA A 162 3.28 1.56 -10.34
N GLY A 163 3.74 1.10 -9.19
CA GLY A 163 5.16 0.83 -8.94
C GLY A 163 6.00 2.08 -8.66
N ASP A 164 5.39 3.25 -8.53
CA ASP A 164 6.10 4.37 -7.92
C ASP A 164 6.32 4.14 -6.41
N ASP A 165 7.15 4.97 -5.79
CA ASP A 165 7.52 4.88 -4.38
C ASP A 165 6.38 5.28 -3.41
N GLY A 166 5.15 5.42 -3.91
CA GLY A 166 3.97 5.87 -3.17
C GLY A 166 2.97 4.78 -2.80
N ALA A 167 3.31 3.50 -3.01
CA ALA A 167 2.45 2.37 -2.64
C ALA A 167 2.10 2.38 -1.14
N ASN A 168 0.84 2.06 -0.83
CA ASN A 168 0.33 1.94 0.54
C ASN A 168 -0.96 1.12 0.57
N THR A 169 -1.31 0.56 1.73
CA THR A 169 -2.63 -0.04 1.99
C THR A 169 -3.42 0.87 2.89
N TYR A 170 -4.71 1.02 2.63
CA TYR A 170 -5.63 1.83 3.42
C TYR A 170 -6.76 0.97 3.98
N LYS A 171 -7.26 1.37 5.14
CA LYS A 171 -8.58 0.97 5.63
C LYS A 171 -9.56 2.09 5.30
N ILE A 172 -10.68 1.77 4.68
CA ILE A 172 -11.76 2.74 4.46
C ILE A 172 -12.47 2.99 5.79
N VAL A 173 -12.59 4.26 6.17
CA VAL A 173 -13.20 4.74 7.40
C VAL A 173 -14.25 5.80 7.09
N ALA A 174 -15.07 6.15 8.09
CA ALA A 174 -16.07 7.19 7.93
C ALA A 174 -15.41 8.54 7.61
N ALA A 175 -16.12 9.40 6.86
CA ALA A 175 -15.68 10.77 6.59
C ALA A 175 -15.37 11.52 7.90
N GLY A 176 -14.28 12.29 7.91
CA GLY A 176 -13.88 13.10 9.06
C GLY A 176 -13.37 12.29 10.27
N THR A 177 -12.95 11.04 10.09
CA THR A 177 -12.33 10.25 11.16
C THR A 177 -11.02 10.89 11.64
N GLY A 178 -10.24 11.45 10.72
CA GLY A 178 -9.05 12.24 11.02
C GLY A 178 -8.96 13.49 10.15
N THR A 179 -7.99 14.36 10.47
CA THR A 179 -7.67 15.53 9.64
C THR A 179 -7.01 15.06 8.35
N HIS A 180 -7.55 15.49 7.20
CA HIS A 180 -6.92 15.27 5.91
C HIS A 180 -5.48 15.81 5.90
N ASP A 181 -4.51 14.91 5.74
CA ASP A 181 -3.08 15.23 5.60
C ASP A 181 -2.51 14.74 4.26
N ASN A 182 -3.39 14.22 3.40
CA ASN A 182 -3.06 13.66 2.09
C ASN A 182 -2.18 12.39 2.13
N GLY A 183 -1.94 11.81 3.30
CA GLY A 183 -1.15 10.59 3.50
C GLY A 183 -1.78 9.62 4.48
N ARG A 184 -1.72 9.90 5.79
CA ARG A 184 -2.36 9.07 6.82
C ARG A 184 -3.88 9.08 6.71
N TYR A 185 -4.48 10.23 6.42
CA TYR A 185 -5.90 10.41 6.17
C TYR A 185 -6.11 11.14 4.85
N ILE A 186 -6.85 10.50 3.94
CA ILE A 186 -7.16 11.02 2.61
C ILE A 186 -8.66 11.03 2.45
N ASP A 187 -9.23 12.19 2.13
CA ASP A 187 -10.67 12.30 1.87
C ASP A 187 -10.90 11.82 0.44
N LEU A 188 -11.84 10.89 0.25
CA LEU A 188 -12.15 10.29 -1.04
C LEU A 188 -13.41 10.92 -1.60
N ALA A 189 -13.27 11.71 -2.67
CA ALA A 189 -14.36 12.47 -3.27
C ALA A 189 -15.44 11.58 -3.91
N GLY A 190 -15.04 10.49 -4.58
CA GLY A 190 -15.97 9.59 -5.26
C GLY A 190 -16.95 8.89 -4.33
N SER A 191 -16.44 8.36 -3.21
CA SER A 191 -17.26 7.64 -2.22
C SER A 191 -17.82 8.54 -1.11
N GLY A 192 -17.25 9.73 -0.91
CA GLY A 192 -17.53 10.59 0.24
C GLY A 192 -17.03 10.01 1.57
N LEU A 193 -16.13 9.01 1.54
CA LEU A 193 -15.50 8.38 2.71
C LEU A 193 -14.08 8.89 2.89
N GLN A 194 -13.36 8.33 3.87
CA GLN A 194 -11.96 8.67 4.12
C GLN A 194 -11.10 7.39 4.13
N ALA A 195 -9.90 7.45 3.55
CA ALA A 195 -8.91 6.39 3.58
C ALA A 195 -7.93 6.61 4.73
N PHE A 196 -7.72 5.59 5.55
CA PHE A 196 -6.75 5.57 6.64
C PHE A 196 -5.53 4.72 6.25
N GLY A 197 -4.38 5.36 6.01
CA GLY A 197 -3.16 4.69 5.54
C GLY A 197 -2.55 3.79 6.60
N LEU A 198 -2.19 2.56 6.26
CA LEU A 198 -1.75 1.51 7.19
C LEU A 198 -0.23 1.29 7.21
N PHE A 199 0.48 1.65 6.14
CA PHE A 199 1.94 1.53 6.01
C PHE A 199 2.47 0.13 6.38
N PRO A 200 2.02 -0.93 5.68
CA PRO A 200 2.25 -2.32 6.11
C PRO A 200 3.73 -2.76 6.08
N ASP A 201 4.58 -2.09 5.31
CA ASP A 201 6.02 -2.34 5.24
C ASP A 201 6.81 -1.56 6.33
N GLY A 202 6.14 -0.71 7.10
CA GLY A 202 6.76 0.15 8.11
C GLY A 202 7.61 1.28 7.50
N GLU A 203 7.47 1.55 6.19
CA GLU A 203 8.20 2.60 5.52
C GLU A 203 7.31 3.82 5.25
N TYR A 204 7.86 5.01 5.54
CA TYR A 204 7.18 6.28 5.34
C TYR A 204 7.90 7.03 4.22
N ARG A 205 7.25 7.13 3.06
CA ARG A 205 7.83 7.72 1.85
C ARG A 205 7.05 8.95 1.48
N ALA A 206 7.72 10.05 1.12
CA ALA A 206 7.04 11.33 0.88
C ALA A 206 5.99 11.24 -0.25
N LYS A 207 6.17 10.33 -1.22
CA LYS A 207 5.17 10.05 -2.27
C LYS A 207 3.83 9.58 -1.72
N GLN A 208 3.81 8.88 -0.58
CA GLN A 208 2.55 8.45 0.05
C GLN A 208 1.69 9.64 0.49
N TRP A 209 2.29 10.80 0.78
CA TRP A 209 1.65 12.09 1.07
C TRP A 209 1.37 12.95 -0.17
N GLY A 210 1.67 12.45 -1.37
CA GLY A 210 1.46 13.20 -2.61
C GLY A 210 2.61 14.14 -3.00
N VAL A 211 3.82 13.93 -2.51
CA VAL A 211 5.02 14.61 -3.04
C VAL A 211 5.38 14.02 -4.41
N THR A 212 5.41 14.86 -5.43
CA THR A 212 5.66 14.47 -6.82
C THR A 212 7.15 14.29 -7.12
N ALA A 213 7.97 15.23 -6.63
CA ALA A 213 9.39 15.36 -6.91
C ALA A 213 9.76 15.49 -8.40
N ASP A 214 8.92 16.20 -9.16
CA ASP A 214 9.11 16.45 -10.60
C ASP A 214 9.87 17.76 -10.92
N GLY A 215 10.27 18.51 -9.89
CA GLY A 215 10.97 19.80 -9.99
C GLY A 215 10.11 20.98 -10.47
N SER A 216 8.82 20.77 -10.72
CA SER A 216 7.90 21.76 -11.29
C SER A 216 6.69 22.01 -10.40
N THR A 217 6.04 20.94 -9.96
CA THR A 217 4.91 20.96 -9.04
C THR A 217 5.36 21.47 -7.68
N ASP A 218 4.57 22.34 -7.07
CA ASP A 218 4.84 22.80 -5.70
C ASP A 218 4.46 21.70 -4.70
N ASP A 219 5.47 21.01 -4.15
CA ASP A 219 5.30 19.93 -3.20
C ASP A 219 5.21 20.42 -1.75
N THR A 220 5.30 21.73 -1.49
CA THR A 220 5.46 22.31 -0.15
C THR A 220 4.40 21.82 0.85
N THR A 221 3.12 21.87 0.47
CA THR A 221 2.01 21.48 1.36
C THR A 221 2.09 20.00 1.75
N ASN A 222 2.27 19.13 0.76
CA ASN A 222 2.35 17.68 0.96
C ASN A 222 3.62 17.29 1.72
N PHE A 223 4.74 17.95 1.42
CA PHE A 223 6.00 17.74 2.12
C PHE A 223 5.91 18.16 3.57
N LYS A 224 5.31 19.32 3.88
CA LYS A 224 5.09 19.77 5.27
C LYS A 224 4.17 18.81 6.04
N ALA A 225 3.10 18.31 5.42
CA ALA A 225 2.23 17.32 6.04
C ALA A 225 2.98 16.00 6.36
N PHE A 226 3.84 15.55 5.44
CA PHE A 226 4.72 14.42 5.67
C PHE A 226 5.68 14.65 6.85
N ILE A 227 6.35 15.80 6.90
CA ILE A 227 7.24 16.18 8.00
C ILE A 227 6.48 16.17 9.34
N THR A 228 5.31 16.82 9.41
CA THR A 228 4.49 16.84 10.62
C THR A 228 4.12 15.43 11.10
N TYR A 229 3.80 14.52 10.18
CA TYR A 229 3.52 13.12 10.53
C TYR A 229 4.74 12.41 11.12
N LEU A 230 5.92 12.58 10.52
CA LEU A 230 7.16 11.97 11.02
C LEU A 230 7.51 12.48 12.41
N GLU A 231 7.43 13.79 12.61
CA GLU A 231 7.71 14.49 13.85
C GLU A 231 6.78 14.06 14.99
N THR A 232 5.48 13.96 14.70
CA THR A 232 4.47 13.54 15.69
C THR A 232 4.76 12.13 16.22
N ASN A 233 5.42 11.28 15.43
CA ASN A 233 5.61 9.87 15.72
C ASN A 233 7.10 9.48 15.93
N GLY A 234 8.05 10.42 15.81
CA GLY A 234 9.49 10.15 15.94
C GLY A 234 10.04 9.18 14.89
N LEU A 235 9.66 9.35 13.62
CA LEU A 235 9.90 8.36 12.56
C LEU A 235 11.02 8.76 11.57
N LEU A 236 11.47 7.76 10.80
CA LEU A 236 12.30 7.94 9.62
C LEU A 236 11.43 8.05 8.36
N GLY A 237 11.58 9.16 7.64
CA GLY A 237 10.98 9.40 6.34
C GLY A 237 11.97 9.22 5.19
N LYS A 238 11.46 8.76 4.04
CA LYS A 238 12.21 8.58 2.80
C LYS A 238 11.84 9.64 1.77
N LEU A 239 12.85 10.29 1.19
CA LEU A 239 12.70 11.22 0.09
C LEU A 239 12.64 10.47 -1.25
N PRO A 240 11.75 10.86 -2.17
CA PRO A 240 11.73 10.31 -3.52
C PRO A 240 13.00 10.69 -4.30
N VAL A 241 13.31 9.91 -5.34
CA VAL A 241 14.25 10.35 -6.38
C VAL A 241 13.59 11.44 -7.21
N GLY A 242 14.33 12.52 -7.47
CA GLY A 242 13.84 13.69 -8.20
C GLY A 242 13.98 14.96 -7.38
N ASP A 243 13.38 16.03 -7.89
CA ASP A 243 13.45 17.38 -7.31
C ASP A 243 12.14 17.68 -6.57
N THR A 244 12.16 17.56 -5.24
CA THR A 244 11.04 18.00 -4.39
C THR A 244 11.08 19.52 -4.33
N ARG A 245 10.24 20.18 -5.14
CA ARG A 245 10.21 21.65 -5.24
C ARG A 245 9.41 22.23 -4.09
N LEU A 246 10.06 23.10 -3.32
CA LEU A 246 9.53 23.76 -2.13
C LEU A 246 9.55 25.27 -2.34
N THR A 247 8.45 25.95 -2.09
CA THR A 247 8.26 27.41 -2.30
C THR A 247 8.22 28.19 -1.00
N SER A 248 8.39 27.53 0.15
CA SER A 248 8.58 28.18 1.45
C SER A 248 9.35 27.28 2.42
N THR A 249 9.92 27.91 3.45
CA THR A 249 10.65 27.24 4.54
C THR A 249 9.87 26.05 5.12
N VAL A 250 10.57 24.94 5.33
CA VAL A 250 10.07 23.76 6.05
C VAL A 250 10.62 23.79 7.47
N ASN A 251 9.72 23.87 8.45
CA ASN A 251 10.10 23.85 9.86
C ASN A 251 10.13 22.40 10.36
N ILE A 252 11.17 22.06 11.10
CA ILE A 252 11.30 20.82 11.86
C ILE A 252 11.51 21.22 13.33
N THR A 253 10.57 20.84 14.17
CA THR A 253 10.37 21.22 15.57
C THR A 253 10.37 20.02 16.52
N ASN A 254 10.36 18.78 16.03
CA ASN A 254 10.49 17.55 16.84
C ASN A 254 11.50 16.55 16.25
N PRO A 255 11.99 15.57 17.06
CA PRO A 255 12.94 14.57 16.60
C PRO A 255 12.38 13.72 15.45
N MET A 256 13.17 13.55 14.40
CA MET A 256 12.81 12.74 13.23
C MET A 256 14.05 12.42 12.39
N SER A 257 13.90 11.59 11.35
CA SER A 257 14.98 11.34 10.39
C SER A 257 14.49 11.47 8.95
N LEU A 258 15.33 12.00 8.06
CA LEU A 258 15.12 12.00 6.61
C LEU A 258 16.26 11.31 5.90
N VAL A 259 15.92 10.36 5.03
CA VAL A 259 16.89 9.66 4.19
C VAL A 259 16.47 9.71 2.73
N GLY A 260 17.38 10.05 1.83
CA GLY A 260 17.15 10.01 0.39
C GLY A 260 17.91 8.90 -0.33
N VAL A 261 17.88 8.97 -1.66
CA VAL A 261 18.80 8.26 -2.54
C VAL A 261 19.97 9.18 -2.85
N TYR A 262 21.18 8.66 -2.63
CA TYR A 262 22.43 9.39 -2.73
C TYR A 262 22.51 10.30 -3.96
N PRO A 263 22.71 11.62 -3.78
CA PRO A 263 22.79 12.55 -4.90
C PRO A 263 24.10 12.35 -5.66
N GLN A 264 23.98 12.07 -6.95
CA GLN A 264 25.09 12.14 -7.88
C GLN A 264 25.43 13.62 -8.11
N PRO A 265 26.71 14.04 -7.97
CA PRO A 265 27.07 15.44 -8.10
C PRO A 265 26.88 15.99 -9.51
N TYR A 266 27.12 15.17 -10.53
CA TYR A 266 26.87 15.54 -11.92
C TYR A 266 26.70 14.34 -12.87
N ILE A 267 26.07 14.54 -14.04
CA ILE A 267 25.93 13.52 -15.11
C ILE A 267 26.84 13.85 -16.29
N GLY A 268 27.95 13.12 -16.41
CA GLY A 268 28.86 13.21 -17.56
C GLY A 268 29.76 14.45 -17.59
N ALA A 269 29.29 15.61 -17.14
CA ALA A 269 30.09 16.85 -17.06
C ALA A 269 29.67 17.74 -15.89
N ILE A 270 30.61 18.52 -15.37
CA ILE A 270 30.35 19.49 -14.30
C ILE A 270 29.20 20.44 -14.68
N GLY A 271 28.36 20.77 -13.69
CA GLY A 271 27.22 21.65 -13.84
C GLY A 271 25.99 21.07 -14.52
N THR A 272 25.92 19.74 -14.60
CA THR A 272 24.71 18.98 -14.92
C THR A 272 24.26 18.20 -13.69
N ARG A 273 23.35 18.74 -12.87
CA ARG A 273 22.97 18.13 -11.58
C ARG A 273 22.57 16.66 -11.77
N GLY A 274 23.15 15.77 -10.97
CA GLY A 274 22.94 14.34 -11.14
C GLY A 274 21.63 13.82 -10.57
N LYS A 275 21.35 12.52 -10.80
CA LYS A 275 20.18 11.85 -10.22
C LYS A 275 20.33 11.70 -8.72
N GLY A 276 19.22 11.53 -8.01
CA GLY A 276 19.17 11.33 -6.57
C GLY A 276 17.94 12.02 -5.98
N SER A 277 17.87 12.06 -4.66
CA SER A 277 16.86 12.85 -3.95
C SER A 277 17.35 14.27 -3.73
N TRP A 278 16.55 15.25 -4.18
CA TRP A 278 16.87 16.67 -4.07
C TRP A 278 15.74 17.43 -3.39
N LEU A 279 16.09 18.28 -2.43
CA LEU A 279 15.24 19.37 -1.98
C LEU A 279 15.59 20.61 -2.81
N PHE A 280 14.63 21.06 -3.60
CA PHE A 280 14.76 22.27 -4.40
C PHE A 280 14.05 23.41 -3.69
N PHE A 281 14.82 24.28 -3.03
CA PHE A 281 14.29 25.49 -2.40
C PHE A 281 14.10 26.57 -3.47
N ASP A 282 12.89 26.68 -3.99
CA ASP A 282 12.46 27.67 -4.96
C ASP A 282 11.85 28.90 -4.25
N HIS A 283 12.62 29.43 -3.30
CA HIS A 283 12.35 30.67 -2.56
C HIS A 283 13.67 31.23 -2.00
N SER A 284 13.64 32.47 -1.52
CA SER A 284 14.82 33.14 -0.96
C SER A 284 15.11 32.84 0.49
N ASP A 285 14.11 32.43 1.26
CA ASP A 285 14.24 32.23 2.71
C ASP A 285 15.03 30.95 3.06
N VAL A 286 15.15 30.68 4.36
CA VAL A 286 15.74 29.46 4.91
C VAL A 286 15.05 28.22 4.35
N GLY A 287 15.82 27.23 3.87
CA GLY A 287 15.28 25.99 3.31
C GLY A 287 14.64 25.10 4.38
N LEU A 288 15.48 24.40 5.14
CA LEU A 288 15.10 23.68 6.35
C LEU A 288 15.43 24.52 7.57
N ASN A 289 14.40 24.84 8.36
CA ASN A 289 14.57 25.49 9.66
C ASN A 289 14.33 24.45 10.76
N ILE A 290 15.41 23.98 11.38
CA ILE A 290 15.38 22.93 12.40
C ILE A 290 15.51 23.59 13.76
N ASP A 291 14.38 23.98 14.33
CA ASP A 291 14.32 24.72 15.58
C ASP A 291 13.12 24.25 16.41
N GLY A 292 13.42 23.62 17.55
CA GLY A 292 12.42 23.19 18.50
C GLY A 292 12.05 24.31 19.49
N PRO A 293 10.81 24.38 19.99
CA PRO A 293 10.42 25.36 21.00
C PRO A 293 11.16 25.21 22.36
N LEU A 294 11.94 24.13 22.54
CA LEU A 294 12.79 23.77 23.68
C LEU A 294 14.01 22.97 23.16
N VAL A 295 14.90 22.55 24.06
CA VAL A 295 15.93 21.53 23.77
C VAL A 295 15.25 20.29 23.16
N MET A 296 15.46 20.11 21.86
CA MET A 296 14.94 19.01 21.06
C MET A 296 15.90 17.82 21.12
N GLY A 297 15.35 16.61 20.91
CA GLY A 297 16.16 15.43 20.58
C GLY A 297 16.84 15.55 19.21
N SER A 298 17.28 14.43 18.67
CA SER A 298 18.10 14.41 17.45
C SER A 298 17.30 14.47 16.16
N VAL A 299 17.80 15.23 15.18
CA VAL A 299 17.37 15.18 13.78
C VAL A 299 18.50 14.58 12.94
N PHE A 300 18.17 13.58 12.12
CA PHE A 300 19.14 12.91 11.24
C PHE A 300 18.80 13.16 9.78
N LEU A 301 19.77 13.66 9.01
CA LEU A 301 19.64 13.93 7.58
C LEU A 301 20.70 13.14 6.80
N ASP A 302 20.30 12.33 5.83
CA ASP A 302 21.23 11.47 5.09
C ASP A 302 20.84 11.24 3.62
N LYS A 303 21.84 11.14 2.74
CA LYS A 303 21.72 10.71 1.33
C LYS A 303 20.76 11.54 0.48
N PHE A 304 20.75 12.84 0.64
CA PHE A 304 20.05 13.75 -0.29
C PHE A 304 20.85 15.03 -0.51
N GLY A 305 20.46 15.79 -1.52
CA GLY A 305 21.06 17.09 -1.78
C GLY A 305 20.06 18.24 -1.69
N THR A 306 20.57 19.44 -1.54
CA THR A 306 19.83 20.69 -1.63
C THR A 306 20.28 21.46 -2.86
N CYS A 307 19.37 22.25 -3.42
CA CYS A 307 19.69 23.10 -4.56
C CYS A 307 18.79 24.33 -4.61
N ARG A 308 19.30 25.36 -5.30
CA ARG A 308 18.61 26.63 -5.52
C ARG A 308 18.73 27.10 -6.96
N THR A 309 17.82 27.98 -7.36
CA THR A 309 17.95 28.72 -8.61
C THR A 309 19.02 29.80 -8.47
N GLN A 310 20.02 29.78 -9.36
CA GLN A 310 21.10 30.77 -9.41
C GLN A 310 21.19 31.40 -10.82
N PRO A 311 21.66 32.66 -10.95
CA PRO A 311 21.81 33.29 -12.25
C PRO A 311 22.84 32.56 -13.13
N THR A 312 22.65 32.61 -14.45
CA THR A 312 23.67 32.10 -15.38
C THR A 312 24.95 32.93 -15.26
N PRO A 313 26.14 32.29 -15.12
CA PRO A 313 27.40 33.02 -15.03
C PRO A 313 27.68 33.92 -16.23
N THR A 314 27.93 35.20 -15.96
CA THR A 314 28.35 36.23 -16.92
C THR A 314 29.34 37.19 -16.25
N GLY A 315 29.93 38.14 -16.98
CA GLY A 315 30.82 39.13 -16.37
C GLY A 315 30.15 39.89 -15.22
N GLY A 316 30.82 39.96 -14.06
CA GLY A 316 30.29 40.59 -12.85
C GLY A 316 29.24 39.76 -12.11
N TRP A 317 29.19 38.44 -12.34
CA TRP A 317 28.22 37.55 -11.73
C TRP A 317 28.22 37.62 -10.20
N THR A 318 27.01 37.57 -9.64
CA THR A 318 26.74 37.42 -8.21
C THR A 318 25.64 36.37 -8.02
N PRO A 319 25.69 35.55 -6.95
CA PRO A 319 24.61 34.63 -6.64
C PRO A 319 23.33 35.39 -6.28
N ASN A 320 22.18 34.73 -6.43
CA ASN A 320 20.93 35.23 -5.87
C ASN A 320 21.07 35.35 -4.34
N ALA A 321 20.43 36.36 -3.75
CA ALA A 321 20.43 36.59 -2.31
C ALA A 321 19.48 35.62 -1.59
N HIS A 322 19.87 34.35 -1.53
CA HIS A 322 19.18 33.32 -0.78
C HIS A 322 19.79 33.18 0.62
N ASP A 323 18.95 32.85 1.58
CA ASP A 323 19.36 32.50 2.93
C ASP A 323 19.91 31.06 3.00
N PHE A 324 20.20 30.58 4.21
CA PHE A 324 20.77 29.26 4.44
C PHE A 324 19.86 28.11 3.96
N ASP A 325 20.44 27.08 3.34
CA ASP A 325 19.72 25.84 3.01
C ASP A 325 19.28 25.09 4.26
N ILE A 326 20.11 25.09 5.30
CA ILE A 326 19.83 24.44 6.58
C ILE A 326 20.21 25.39 7.70
N VAL A 327 19.24 25.71 8.55
CA VAL A 327 19.45 26.36 9.84
C VAL A 327 19.10 25.37 10.93
N PHE A 328 19.92 25.30 11.98
CA PHE A 328 19.57 24.55 13.17
C PHE A 328 19.81 25.37 14.44
N ASP A 329 18.87 25.25 15.38
CA ASP A 329 18.94 25.73 16.76
C ASP A 329 18.24 24.69 17.67
N ASN A 330 18.56 24.69 18.96
CA ASN A 330 17.88 23.91 19.99
C ASN A 330 17.81 22.40 19.70
N THR A 331 18.78 21.81 18.98
CA THR A 331 18.73 20.40 18.53
C THR A 331 20.10 19.72 18.38
N ASP A 332 20.10 18.39 18.47
CA ASP A 332 21.22 17.57 17.97
C ASP A 332 21.02 17.27 16.47
N LEU A 333 21.69 18.03 15.60
CA LEU A 333 21.68 17.78 14.17
C LEU A 333 22.80 16.83 13.77
N VAL A 334 22.43 15.69 13.19
CA VAL A 334 23.35 14.71 12.62
C VAL A 334 23.17 14.66 11.10
N ILE A 335 24.23 15.02 10.38
CA ILE A 335 24.32 14.94 8.93
C ILE A 335 25.19 13.73 8.56
N GLY A 336 24.58 12.76 7.87
CA GLY A 336 25.26 11.60 7.30
C GLY A 336 26.08 11.98 6.07
N ASP A 337 25.49 11.89 4.88
CA ASP A 337 26.05 12.44 3.64
C ASP A 337 25.03 13.36 2.96
N ILE A 338 25.32 14.66 2.94
CA ILE A 338 24.50 15.67 2.25
C ILE A 338 25.30 16.38 1.17
N MET A 339 24.63 16.69 0.06
CA MET A 339 25.18 17.52 -1.01
C MET A 339 24.51 18.89 -1.08
N LEU A 340 25.28 19.94 -0.79
CA LEU A 340 24.91 21.34 -0.96
C LEU A 340 25.25 21.81 -2.38
N TYR A 341 24.37 21.58 -3.36
CA TYR A 341 24.75 21.71 -4.78
C TYR A 341 25.23 23.12 -5.15
N ASN A 342 24.43 24.13 -4.82
CA ASN A 342 24.70 25.53 -5.15
C ASN A 342 24.04 26.56 -4.22
N PRO A 343 24.03 26.35 -2.89
CA PRO A 343 23.45 27.34 -2.00
C PRO A 343 24.23 28.65 -2.07
N THR A 344 23.51 29.76 -1.89
CA THR A 344 24.15 31.02 -1.54
C THR A 344 24.81 30.88 -0.17
N LYS A 345 24.08 30.33 0.81
CA LYS A 345 24.57 29.99 2.14
C LYS A 345 24.16 28.56 2.51
N GLY A 346 25.11 27.75 2.98
CA GLY A 346 24.94 26.32 3.19
C GLY A 346 24.25 26.01 4.51
N ILE A 347 25.03 25.84 5.57
CA ILE A 347 24.53 25.46 6.90
C ILE A 347 24.82 26.58 7.89
N LYS A 348 23.81 26.93 8.71
CA LYS A 348 23.96 27.78 9.88
C LYS A 348 23.61 27.00 11.15
N GLY A 349 24.51 27.04 12.12
CA GLY A 349 24.19 26.80 13.52
C GLY A 349 24.06 28.15 14.21
N ASP A 350 22.85 28.53 14.59
CA ASP A 350 22.58 29.70 15.43
C ASP A 350 22.14 29.10 16.76
N ASN A 351 22.93 29.20 17.82
CA ASN A 351 22.54 28.53 19.06
C ASN A 351 22.53 29.48 20.25
N GLY A 352 21.34 29.88 20.67
CA GLY A 352 21.15 30.69 21.87
C GLY A 352 21.17 29.88 23.16
N ASN A 353 21.02 28.54 23.13
CA ASN A 353 20.67 27.76 24.32
C ASN A 353 21.21 26.31 24.39
N ALA A 354 20.98 25.44 23.39
CA ALA A 354 21.44 24.04 23.41
C ALA A 354 21.48 23.38 22.03
N GLY A 355 22.31 22.36 21.82
CA GLY A 355 22.36 21.59 20.57
C GLY A 355 23.76 21.26 20.10
N ARG A 356 23.91 20.18 19.34
CA ARG A 356 25.20 19.68 18.83
C ARG A 356 25.10 19.39 17.34
N LEU A 357 26.17 19.70 16.62
CA LEU A 357 26.31 19.36 15.22
C LEU A 357 27.29 18.20 15.05
N THR A 358 26.86 17.18 14.30
CA THR A 358 27.75 16.15 13.75
C THR A 358 27.58 16.09 12.24
N ILE A 359 28.65 16.30 11.49
CA ILE A 359 28.70 16.13 10.04
C ILE A 359 29.68 14.99 9.76
N ASN A 360 29.21 13.91 9.14
CA ASN A 360 30.08 12.83 8.68
C ASN A 360 30.66 13.13 7.30
N THR A 361 29.82 13.53 6.34
CA THR A 361 30.22 13.89 4.97
C THR A 361 29.37 15.03 4.46
N LEU A 362 30.02 16.07 3.94
CA LEU A 362 29.35 17.20 3.31
C LEU A 362 30.10 17.60 2.05
N ARG A 363 29.36 17.69 0.94
CA ARG A 363 29.93 18.00 -0.38
C ARG A 363 29.14 19.14 -0.99
N GLY A 364 29.74 19.95 -1.86
CA GLY A 364 28.97 21.02 -2.49
C GLY A 364 29.77 22.15 -3.10
N GLN A 365 29.05 23.15 -3.59
CA GLN A 365 29.60 24.44 -4.02
C GLN A 365 28.83 25.59 -3.37
N PRO A 366 29.00 25.85 -2.07
CA PRO A 366 28.48 27.06 -1.44
C PRO A 366 29.10 28.31 -2.07
N LEU A 367 28.29 29.33 -2.30
CA LEU A 367 28.70 30.49 -3.11
C LEU A 367 29.12 31.70 -2.26
N GLN A 368 28.63 31.82 -1.03
CA GLN A 368 29.09 32.80 -0.04
C GLN A 368 29.56 32.12 1.24
N VAL A 369 28.65 31.37 1.89
CA VAL A 369 28.92 30.76 3.19
C VAL A 369 28.73 29.26 3.09
N GLY A 370 29.75 28.47 3.41
CA GLY A 370 29.63 27.01 3.47
C GLY A 370 28.98 26.53 4.76
N ILE A 371 29.62 26.85 5.87
CA ILE A 371 29.17 26.52 7.21
C ILE A 371 29.43 27.75 8.09
N GLU A 372 28.39 28.26 8.74
CA GLU A 372 28.48 29.29 9.76
C GLU A 372 28.04 28.69 11.09
N LEU A 373 28.88 28.79 12.12
CA LEU A 373 28.57 28.31 13.45
C LEU A 373 28.80 29.46 14.42
N ASP A 374 27.71 30.03 14.92
CA ASP A 374 27.74 31.06 15.95
C ASP A 374 27.19 30.49 17.26
N LYS A 375 27.77 30.93 18.38
CA LYS A 375 27.35 30.60 19.76
C LYS A 375 27.17 29.10 20.06
N GLN A 376 27.97 28.23 19.45
CA GLN A 376 27.98 26.81 19.80
C GLN A 376 28.66 26.60 21.15
N TYR A 377 27.89 26.21 22.17
CA TYR A 377 28.39 25.99 23.54
C TYR A 377 29.10 24.64 23.72
N ASP A 378 28.82 23.67 22.85
CA ASP A 378 29.51 22.37 22.79
C ASP A 378 30.24 22.22 21.45
N ALA A 379 31.29 21.39 21.43
CA ALA A 379 32.18 21.26 20.28
C ALA A 379 31.49 20.56 19.09
N PRO A 380 31.33 21.24 17.93
CA PRO A 380 30.84 20.59 16.72
C PRO A 380 31.81 19.52 16.22
N ASN A 381 31.30 18.38 15.73
CA ASN A 381 32.10 17.37 15.04
C ASN A 381 31.86 17.49 13.53
N ILE A 382 32.91 17.87 12.78
CA ILE A 382 32.80 18.09 11.34
C ILE A 382 33.86 17.25 10.62
N GLY A 383 33.39 16.26 9.86
CA GLY A 383 34.20 15.35 9.05
C GLY A 383 33.97 15.53 7.54
N MET A 384 34.92 15.01 6.76
CA MET A 384 34.87 14.82 5.29
C MET A 384 34.14 15.94 4.51
N ILE A 385 34.64 17.17 4.64
CA ILE A 385 34.18 18.31 3.83
C ILE A 385 34.86 18.27 2.46
N HIS A 386 34.06 18.34 1.40
CA HIS A 386 34.55 18.47 0.03
C HIS A 386 33.76 19.55 -0.72
N PHE A 387 34.23 20.79 -0.60
CA PHE A 387 33.72 21.89 -1.41
C PHE A 387 34.52 22.01 -2.70
N TRP A 388 33.83 21.85 -3.83
CA TRP A 388 34.42 21.83 -5.17
C TRP A 388 33.40 22.41 -6.18
N PRO A 389 33.79 22.88 -7.39
CA PRO A 389 32.90 23.50 -8.36
C PRO A 389 31.87 22.56 -9.02
N PHE A 390 31.11 21.79 -8.24
CA PHE A 390 30.15 20.80 -8.74
C PHE A 390 29.02 21.42 -9.58
N TRP A 391 28.53 22.60 -9.20
CA TRP A 391 27.46 23.30 -9.92
C TRP A 391 27.97 24.04 -11.14
N LYS A 392 29.07 24.79 -11.04
CA LYS A 392 29.69 25.49 -12.17
C LYS A 392 31.18 25.69 -11.93
N ASP A 393 31.99 25.07 -12.79
CA ASP A 393 33.38 25.42 -13.05
C ASP A 393 33.40 26.55 -14.10
N ASP A 394 33.23 27.79 -13.63
CA ASP A 394 33.14 29.00 -14.46
C ASP A 394 34.01 30.11 -13.88
N SER A 395 34.75 30.82 -14.74
CA SER A 395 35.69 31.87 -14.32
C SER A 395 35.03 33.02 -13.57
N ASN A 396 33.77 33.38 -13.89
CA ASN A 396 33.06 34.45 -13.22
C ASN A 396 32.61 34.03 -11.82
N VAL A 397 32.17 32.78 -11.67
CA VAL A 397 31.84 32.20 -10.36
C VAL A 397 33.09 32.14 -9.49
N HIS A 398 34.21 31.67 -10.05
CA HIS A 398 35.50 31.62 -9.34
C HIS A 398 36.01 33.01 -8.96
N ALA A 399 35.88 34.00 -9.84
CA ALA A 399 36.25 35.37 -9.54
C ALA A 399 35.39 35.95 -8.40
N TYR A 400 34.08 35.67 -8.41
CA TYR A 400 33.21 36.08 -7.32
C TYR A 400 33.63 35.43 -6.00
N THR A 401 33.74 34.09 -5.94
CA THR A 401 34.04 33.39 -4.69
C THR A 401 35.41 33.77 -4.14
N LEU A 402 36.43 33.95 -5.00
CA LEU A 402 37.77 34.39 -4.60
C LEU A 402 37.77 35.81 -3.99
N ASN A 403 36.96 36.72 -4.55
CA ASN A 403 36.88 38.10 -4.08
C ASN A 403 36.05 38.25 -2.79
N ASN A 404 35.32 37.20 -2.38
CA ASN A 404 34.45 37.19 -1.19
C ASN A 404 34.84 36.05 -0.23
N LEU A 405 36.14 35.68 -0.21
CA LEU A 405 36.69 34.87 0.87
C LEU A 405 36.83 35.77 2.10
N ASP A 406 35.91 35.63 3.06
CA ASP A 406 36.01 36.28 4.37
C ASP A 406 37.14 35.68 5.23
#